data_AF-A0A3L8P8N5-F1
#
_entry.id   AF-A0A3L8P8N5-F1
#
_cell.length_a   1.000
_cell.length_b   1.000
_cell.length_c   1.000
_cell.angle_alpha   90.00
_cell.angle_beta   90.00
_cell.angle_gamma   90.00
#
_symmetry.space_group_name_H-M   'P 1'
#
loop_
_entity.id
_entity.type
_entity.pdbx_description
1 polymer ?
#
loop_
_entity_poly.entity_id
_entity_poly.type
_entity_poly.pdbx_seq_one_letter_code
_entity_poly.pdbx_strand_id
1 'polypeptide(L)' 'MHGEFKVPNGKLVVADVDVRDGVLTDIRLSGDFFLEPEDALGRMSDALDGLPADAPATTFEQAI' A
#
# COMPACT_ATOMS: atom_id res chain seq x y z
N MET A 1 -1.58 -8.30 8.18
CA MET A 1 -1.43 -9.14 6.96
C MET A 1 -0.19 -8.71 6.20
N HIS A 2 0.46 -9.60 5.45
CA HIS A 2 1.68 -9.29 4.70
C HIS A 2 1.53 -9.75 3.25
N GLY A 3 1.83 -8.87 2.30
CA GLY A 3 1.82 -9.14 0.87
C GLY A 3 3.11 -8.67 0.20
N GLU A 4 3.64 -9.48 -0.71
CA GLU A 4 4.82 -9.14 -1.50
C GLU A 4 4.54 -9.31 -2.99
N PHE A 5 5.05 -8.38 -3.80
CA PHE A 5 4.93 -8.40 -5.24
C PHE A 5 6.24 -8.02 -5.90
N LYS A 6 6.75 -8.90 -6.77
CA LYS A 6 7.93 -8.62 -7.60
C LYS A 6 7.49 -8.00 -8.92
N VAL A 7 7.80 -6.73 -9.12
CA VAL A 7 7.53 -6.04 -10.39
C VAL A 7 8.53 -6.46 -11.47
N PRO A 8 8.20 -6.27 -12.77
CA PRO A 8 9.16 -6.44 -13.85
C PRO A 8 10.47 -5.68 -13.58
N ASN A 9 11.60 -6.29 -13.91
CA ASN A 9 12.97 -5.87 -13.54
C ASN A 9 13.43 -6.25 -12.13
N GLY A 10 12.65 -7.03 -11.39
CA GLY A 10 13.10 -7.70 -10.17
C GLY A 10 12.98 -6.86 -8.90
N LYS A 11 12.42 -5.66 -8.97
CA LYS A 11 12.13 -4.86 -7.77
C LYS A 11 10.97 -5.48 -6.99
N LEU A 12 11.08 -5.46 -5.67
CA LEU A 12 10.14 -5.94 -4.69
C LEU A 12 9.33 -4.77 -4.12
N VAL A 13 8.02 -4.95 -4.05
CA VAL A 13 7.10 -4.14 -3.27
C VAL A 13 6.52 -5.02 -2.18
N VAL A 14 6.46 -4.51 -0.96
CA VAL A 14 5.91 -5.16 0.21
C VAL A 14 4.86 -4.25 0.83
N ALA A 15 3.73 -4.84 1.20
CA ALA A 15 2.66 -4.17 1.93
C ALA A 15 2.35 -4.97 3.21
N ASP A 16 2.53 -4.33 4.35
CA ASP A 16 2.00 -4.78 5.63
C ASP A 16 0.74 -3.97 5.94
N VAL A 17 -0.37 -4.65 6.23
CA VAL A 17 -1.67 -4.02 6.43
C VAL A 17 -2.47 -4.76 7.49
N ASP A 18 -3.06 -4.05 8.44
CA ASP A 18 -4.06 -4.61 9.34
C ASP A 18 -5.48 -4.36 8.81
N VAL A 19 -6.40 -5.25 9.16
CA VAL A 19 -7.83 -5.04 8.88
C VAL A 19 -8.56 -5.05 10.22
N ARG A 20 -9.24 -3.94 10.53
CA ARG A 20 -10.04 -3.77 11.75
C ARG A 20 -11.42 -3.29 11.32
N ASP A 21 -12.47 -3.97 11.80
CA ASP A 21 -13.86 -3.65 11.46
C ASP A 21 -14.15 -3.54 9.94
N GLY A 22 -13.43 -4.32 9.14
CA GLY A 22 -13.60 -4.36 7.68
C GLY A 22 -12.87 -3.24 6.91
N VAL A 23 -12.10 -2.38 7.58
CA VAL A 23 -11.29 -1.33 6.94
C VAL A 23 -9.80 -1.59 7.12
N LEU A 24 -9.01 -1.10 6.16
CA LEU A 24 -7.56 -1.12 6.22
C LEU A 24 -7.09 -0.17 7.32
N THR A 25 -6.12 -0.61 8.12
CA THR A 25 -5.48 0.19 9.17
C THR A 25 -3.99 -0.12 9.25
N ASP A 26 -3.19 0.84 9.74
CA ASP A 26 -1.74 0.64 10.01
C ASP A 26 -0.98 0.13 8.78
N ILE A 27 -1.23 0.79 7.65
CA ILE A 27 -0.64 0.43 6.36
C ILE A 27 0.84 0.85 6.34
N ARG A 28 1.69 -0.09 5.94
CA ARG A 28 3.11 0.16 5.71
C ARG A 28 3.54 -0.41 4.37
N LEU A 29 3.99 0.49 3.50
CA LEU A 29 4.58 0.14 2.21
C LEU A 29 6.10 0.18 2.30
N SER A 30 6.76 -0.80 1.69
CA SER A 30 8.22 -0.86 1.59
C SER A 30 8.68 -1.62 0.35
N GLY A 31 9.99 -1.60 0.05
CA GLY A 31 10.53 -2.31 -1.10
C GLY A 31 11.99 -1.95 -1.40
N ASP A 32 12.53 -2.51 -2.48
CA ASP A 32 13.93 -2.33 -2.92
C ASP A 32 14.06 -1.38 -4.13
N PHE A 33 13.25 -0.32 -4.12
CA PHE A 33 13.20 0.67 -5.19
C PHE A 33 13.65 2.05 -4.72
N PHE A 34 14.12 2.87 -5.67
CA PHE A 34 14.30 4.29 -5.46
C PHE A 34 12.96 5.00 -5.66
N LEU A 35 12.65 5.94 -4.78
CA LEU A 35 11.43 6.74 -4.83
C LEU A 35 11.78 8.21 -4.59
N GLU A 36 11.20 9.08 -5.40
CA GLU A 36 11.27 10.53 -5.23
C GLU A 36 9.86 11.08 -5.46
N PRO A 37 9.30 11.84 -4.51
CA PRO A 37 9.90 12.25 -3.23
C PRO A 37 9.97 11.11 -2.19
N GLU A 38 10.86 11.26 -1.21
CA GLU A 38 11.08 10.26 -0.15
C GLU A 38 9.82 9.98 0.71
N ASP A 39 8.88 10.93 0.76
CA ASP A 39 7.65 10.83 1.54
C ASP A 39 6.47 10.20 0.78
N ALA A 40 6.65 9.83 -0.49
CA ALA A 40 5.55 9.31 -1.32
C ALA A 40 4.94 8.01 -0.76
N LEU A 41 5.73 7.09 -0.16
CA LEU A 41 5.15 5.89 0.48
C LEU A 41 4.29 6.23 1.70
N GLY A 42 4.68 7.27 2.47
CA GLY A 42 3.89 7.74 3.59
C GLY A 42 2.55 8.26 3.12
N ARG A 43 2.55 9.14 2.10
CA ARG A 43 1.32 9.68 1.50
C ARG A 43 0.41 8.58 0.93
N MET A 44 0.98 7.58 0.26
CA MET A 44 0.23 6.42 -0.23
C MET A 44 -0.37 5.61 0.91
N SER A 45 0.37 5.39 1.99
CA SER A 45 -0.12 4.66 3.17
C SER A 45 -1.28 5.42 3.83
N ASP A 46 -1.12 6.73 4.02
CA ASP A 46 -2.16 7.60 4.60
C ASP A 46 -3.42 7.66 3.73
N ALA A 47 -3.27 7.67 2.41
CA ALA A 47 -4.40 7.71 1.48
C ALA A 47 -5.23 6.41 1.47
N LEU A 48 -4.59 5.28 1.75
CA LEU A 48 -5.23 3.98 1.81
C LEU A 48 -5.84 3.66 3.17
N ASP A 49 -5.38 4.31 4.25
CA ASP A 49 -5.85 4.08 5.61
C ASP A 49 -7.33 4.42 5.76
N GLY A 50 -8.11 3.51 6.33
CA GLY A 50 -9.56 3.64 6.49
C GLY A 50 -10.40 3.24 5.27
N LEU A 51 -9.80 2.87 4.14
CA LEU A 51 -10.55 2.32 3.00
C LEU A 51 -11.09 0.91 3.32
N PRO A 52 -12.23 0.49 2.73
CA PRO A 52 -12.75 -0.86 2.91
C PRO A 52 -11.77 -1.92 2.40
N ALA A 53 -11.56 -2.98 3.17
CA ALA A 53 -10.61 -4.05 2.84
C ALA A 53 -11.03 -4.90 1.63
N ASP A 54 -12.33 -4.92 1.32
CA ASP A 54 -12.93 -5.63 0.18
C ASP A 54 -13.23 -4.72 -1.02
N ALA A 55 -12.78 -3.46 -0.97
CA ALA A 55 -12.97 -2.52 -2.07
C ALA A 55 -12.29 -3.04 -3.36
N PRO A 56 -12.84 -2.74 -4.54
CA PRO A 56 -12.19 -3.07 -5.81
C PRO A 56 -10.90 -2.27 -5.96
N ALA A 57 -9.93 -2.84 -6.68
CA ALA A 57 -8.61 -2.23 -6.91
C ALA A 57 -8.68 -0.77 -7.41
N THR A 58 -9.67 -0.46 -8.23
CA THR A 58 -9.93 0.90 -8.74
C THR A 58 -10.15 1.94 -7.64
N THR A 59 -10.63 1.54 -6.47
CA THR A 59 -10.81 2.43 -5.31
C THR A 59 -9.46 2.83 -4.73
N PHE A 60 -8.54 1.86 -4.61
CA PHE A 60 -7.18 2.10 -4.10
C PHE A 60 -6.37 2.94 -5.10
N GLU A 61 -6.54 2.69 -6.40
CA GLU A 61 -5.92 3.50 -7.46
C GLU A 61 -6.37 4.96 -7.45
N GLN A 62 -7.64 5.23 -7.10
CA GLN A 62 -8.17 6.60 -7.03
C GLN A 62 -7.75 7.37 -5.78
N ALA A 63 -7.31 6.67 -4.74
CA ALA A 63 -6.88 7.29 -3.50
C ALA A 63 -5.45 7.86 -3.59
N ILE A 64 -4.62 7.30 -4.47
CA ILE A 64 -3.19 7.61 -4.63
C ILE A 64 -2.97 8.53 -5.83
#